data_AF-A0A4D7B7M1-F1
#
_entry.id   AF-A0A4D7B7M1-F1
#
_cell.length_a   1.000
_cell.length_b   1.000
_cell.length_c   1.000
_cell.angle_alpha   90.00
_cell.angle_beta   90.00
_cell.angle_gamma   90.00
#
_symmetry.space_group_name_H-M   'P 1'
#
loop_
_entity.id
_entity.type
_entity.pdbx_description
1 polymer ?
#
loop_
_entity_poly.entity_id
_entity_poly.type
_entity_poly.pdbx_seq_one_letter_code
_entity_poly.pdbx_strand_id
1 'polypeptide(L)'
;MSEHVDSTGDRRTVNNTMRHEYRVLSEDEKRRMAQIKGLGEDFLRLLHSIGGTPHQFDRQASRELALAQTKIEEAVFWAVKHVTR
;
A
#
# COMPACT_ATOMS: atom_id res chain seq x y z
N MET A 1 -5.94 -23.63 -3.44
CA MET A 1 -5.38 -22.70 -4.44
C MET A 1 -5.65 -21.30 -3.92
N SER A 2 -4.61 -20.52 -3.61
CA SER A 2 -4.76 -19.16 -3.08
C SER A 2 -5.27 -18.26 -4.22
N GLU A 3 -6.55 -17.88 -4.17
CA GLU A 3 -7.10 -16.88 -5.10
C GLU A 3 -6.56 -15.50 -4.73
N HIS A 4 -5.49 -15.08 -5.41
CA HIS A 4 -5.01 -13.71 -5.34
C HIS A 4 -5.93 -12.83 -6.18
N VAL A 5 -6.78 -12.04 -5.53
CA VAL A 5 -7.58 -11.02 -6.21
C VAL A 5 -6.67 -9.83 -6.51
N ASP A 6 -6.47 -9.55 -7.80
CA ASP A 6 -5.76 -8.35 -8.26
C ASP A 6 -6.39 -7.11 -7.62
N SER A 7 -5.58 -6.34 -6.89
CA SER A 7 -6.04 -5.16 -6.17
C SER A 7 -6.54 -4.04 -7.08
N THR A 8 -6.25 -4.13 -8.39
CA THR A 8 -6.68 -3.21 -9.45
C THR A 8 -7.91 -3.71 -10.22
N GLY A 9 -8.28 -4.99 -10.03
CA GLY A 9 -9.38 -5.63 -10.74
C GLY A 9 -10.76 -5.29 -10.15
N ASP A 10 -11.75 -5.24 -11.03
CA ASP A 10 -13.15 -4.93 -10.73
C ASP A 10 -13.85 -6.02 -9.88
N ARG A 11 -13.16 -7.14 -9.59
CA ARG A 11 -13.68 -8.32 -8.87
C ARG A 11 -13.85 -8.10 -7.36
N ARG A 12 -13.56 -6.91 -6.82
CA ARG A 12 -13.68 -6.61 -5.38
C ARG A 12 -15.12 -6.37 -4.90
N THR A 13 -16.10 -6.35 -5.81
CA THR A 13 -17.51 -6.10 -5.52
C THR A 13 -18.26 -7.29 -4.90
N VAL A 14 -17.71 -8.51 -4.91
CA VAL A 14 -18.53 -9.72 -4.70
C VAL A 14 -18.57 -10.26 -3.25
N ASN A 15 -17.68 -9.87 -2.34
CA ASN A 15 -17.64 -10.52 -1.02
C ASN A 15 -17.31 -9.57 0.16
N ASN A 16 -18.31 -8.80 0.59
CA ASN A 16 -18.23 -8.11 1.88
C ASN A 16 -19.62 -7.90 2.51
N THR A 17 -20.02 -8.79 3.41
CA THR A 17 -21.32 -8.81 4.10
C THR A 17 -21.51 -7.64 5.10
N MET A 18 -20.48 -6.83 5.37
CA MET A 18 -20.50 -5.83 6.46
C MET A 18 -20.15 -4.39 6.03
N ARG A 19 -19.79 -4.10 4.77
CA ARG A 19 -19.66 -2.71 4.29
C ARG A 19 -20.31 -2.53 2.94
N HIS A 20 -21.18 -1.53 2.87
CA HIS A 20 -21.83 -1.06 1.65
C HIS A 20 -20.82 -0.89 0.51
N GLU A 21 -21.20 -1.44 -0.64
CA GLU A 21 -20.61 -1.37 -1.98
C GLU A 21 -19.35 -0.49 -2.13
N TYR A 22 -18.25 -1.11 -2.53
CA TYR A 22 -17.07 -0.36 -2.97
C TYR A 22 -17.38 0.37 -4.28
N ARG A 23 -17.20 1.70 -4.30
CA ARG A 23 -17.28 2.50 -5.53
C ARG A 23 -16.26 1.99 -6.54
N VAL A 24 -16.69 1.84 -7.79
CA VAL A 24 -15.78 1.58 -8.92
C VAL A 24 -14.90 2.80 -9.14
N LEU A 25 -13.59 2.60 -9.05
CA LEU A 25 -12.60 3.64 -9.29
C LEU A 25 -12.48 3.91 -10.80
N SER A 26 -12.35 5.17 -11.16
CA SER A 26 -11.93 5.57 -12.50
C SER A 26 -10.50 5.07 -12.78
N GLU A 27 -10.15 4.95 -14.06
CA GLU A 27 -8.79 4.58 -14.48
C GLU A 27 -7.74 5.56 -13.93
N ASP A 28 -8.07 6.84 -13.82
CA ASP A 28 -7.19 7.85 -13.21
C ASP A 28 -6.95 7.60 -11.72
N GLU A 29 -8.00 7.25 -10.98
CA GLU A 29 -7.90 6.91 -9.55
C GLU A 29 -7.10 5.62 -9.35
N LYS A 30 -7.32 4.61 -10.20
CA LYS A 30 -6.51 3.37 -10.19
C LYS A 30 -5.02 3.68 -10.43
N ARG A 31 -4.70 4.51 -11.43
CA ARG A 31 -3.32 4.93 -11.72
C ARG A 31 -2.69 5.68 -10.54
N ARG A 32 -3.41 6.65 -9.96
CA ARG A 32 -2.92 7.42 -8.80
C ARG A 32 -2.71 6.52 -7.58
N MET A 33 -3.64 5.62 -7.29
CA MET A 33 -3.49 4.64 -6.20
C MET A 33 -2.25 3.77 -6.41
N ALA A 34 -2.05 3.24 -7.62
CA ALA A 34 -0.88 2.41 -7.94
C ALA A 34 0.43 3.20 -7.80
N GLN A 35 0.45 4.44 -8.28
CA GLN A 35 1.61 5.32 -8.16
C GLN A 35 1.96 5.62 -6.69
N ILE A 36 0.97 5.94 -5.85
CA ILE A 36 1.18 6.20 -4.42
C ILE A 36 1.78 4.97 -3.74
N LYS A 37 1.26 3.78 -4.02
CA LYS A 37 1.78 2.52 -3.45
C LYS A 37 3.20 2.22 -3.91
N GLY A 38 3.47 2.39 -5.21
CA GLY A 38 4.81 2.19 -5.77
C GLY A 38 5.85 3.11 -5.13
N LEU A 39 5.53 4.40 -4.96
CA LEU A 39 6.43 5.34 -4.26
C LEU A 39 6.67 4.96 -2.79
N GLY A 40 5.64 4.44 -2.11
CA GLY A 40 5.79 3.90 -0.76
C GLY A 40 6.75 2.72 -0.70
N GLU A 41 6.58 1.76 -1.62
CA GLU A 41 7.45 0.57 -1.73
C GLU A 41 8.89 0.95 -2.07
N ASP A 42 9.11 1.89 -3.00
CA ASP A 42 10.43 2.42 -3.33
C ASP A 42 11.14 3.02 -2.11
N PHE A 43 10.40 3.80 -1.32
CA PHE A 43 10.94 4.40 -0.12
C PHE A 43 11.29 3.34 0.94
N LEU A 44 10.43 2.35 1.16
CA LEU A 44 10.73 1.24 2.08
C LEU A 44 11.97 0.45 1.64
N ARG A 45 12.12 0.15 0.34
CA ARG A 45 13.33 -0.47 -0.21
C ARG A 45 14.59 0.35 0.07
N LEU A 46 14.50 1.67 -0.06
CA LEU A 46 15.60 2.57 0.27
C LEU A 46 15.96 2.51 1.76
N LEU A 47 14.97 2.53 2.67
CA LEU A 47 15.22 2.41 4.11
C LEU A 47 15.95 1.10 4.46
N HIS A 48 15.49 -0.02 3.90
CA HIS A 48 16.13 -1.32 4.06
C HIS A 48 17.57 -1.35 3.51
N SER A 49 17.78 -0.76 2.32
CA SER A 49 19.11 -0.63 1.72
C SER A 49 20.06 0.20 2.59
N ILE A 50 19.58 1.29 3.20
CA ILE A 50 20.37 2.15 4.09
C ILE A 50 20.69 1.42 5.40
N GLY A 51 19.71 0.71 5.97
CA GLY A 51 19.88 -0.05 7.20
C GLY A 51 20.67 -1.36 7.04
N GLY A 52 20.89 -1.82 5.80
CA GLY A 52 21.49 -3.14 5.53
C GLY A 52 20.61 -4.31 5.96
N THR A 53 19.29 -4.11 6.03
CA THR A 53 18.33 -5.17 6.38
C THR A 53 17.65 -5.72 5.13
N PRO A 54 17.27 -7.01 5.11
CA PRO A 54 16.52 -7.55 3.98
C PRO A 54 15.11 -6.97 3.94
N HIS A 55 14.67 -6.50 2.77
CA HIS A 55 13.32 -5.95 2.54
C HIS A 55 12.18 -6.95 2.78
N GLN A 56 12.50 -8.25 2.89
CA GLN A 56 11.52 -9.32 3.14
C GLN A 56 11.06 -9.37 4.61
N PHE A 57 11.72 -8.64 5.51
CA PHE A 57 11.40 -8.60 6.93
C PHE A 57 10.92 -7.21 7.34
N ASP A 58 9.90 -7.14 8.20
CA ASP A 58 9.35 -5.87 8.70
C ASP A 58 10.26 -5.12 9.70
N ARG A 59 11.52 -5.54 9.86
CA ARG A 59 12.44 -4.99 10.87
C ARG A 59 13.52 -4.12 10.24
N GLN A 60 13.58 -2.86 10.70
CA GLN A 60 14.66 -1.93 10.37
C GLN A 60 15.86 -2.07 11.31
N ALA A 61 17.02 -1.60 10.84
CA ALA A 61 18.28 -1.65 11.59
C ALA A 61 18.36 -0.66 12.76
N SER A 62 17.59 0.43 12.73
CA SER A 62 17.60 1.47 13.76
C SER A 62 16.19 1.98 14.08
N ARG A 63 16.07 2.69 15.20
CA ARG A 63 14.82 3.29 15.65
C ARG A 63 14.32 4.38 14.70
N GLU A 64 15.23 5.18 14.16
CA GLU A 64 14.94 6.27 13.22
C GLU A 64 14.36 5.71 11.92
N LEU A 65 14.96 4.64 11.39
CA LEU A 65 14.47 3.97 10.19
C LEU A 65 13.11 3.30 10.44
N ALA A 66 12.92 2.67 11.61
CA ALA A 66 11.63 2.08 11.98
C ALA A 66 10.52 3.15 12.05
N LEU A 67 10.81 4.32 12.64
CA LEU A 67 9.86 5.44 12.68
C LEU A 67 9.57 5.98 11.27
N ALA A 68 10.59 6.10 10.42
CA ALA A 68 10.41 6.53 9.03
C ALA A 68 9.51 5.56 8.24
N GLN A 69 9.72 4.25 8.41
CA GLN A 69 8.89 3.19 7.84
C GLN A 69 7.41 3.35 8.27
N THR A 70 7.14 3.44 9.57
CA THR A 70 5.76 3.61 10.07
C THR A 70 5.11 4.87 9.50
N LYS A 71 5.88 5.96 9.36
CA LYS A 71 5.34 7.23 8.87
C LYS A 71 5.06 7.24 7.37
N ILE A 72 5.87 6.58 6.56
CA ILE A 72 5.55 6.45 5.14
C ILE A 72 4.34 5.53 4.92
N GLU A 73 4.22 4.44 5.68
CA GLU A 73 3.08 3.52 5.60
C GLU A 73 1.77 4.25 5.96
N GLU A 74 1.78 5.04 7.03
CA GLU A 74 0.67 5.89 7.43
C GLU A 74 0.31 6.92 6.35
N ALA A 75 1.31 7.61 5.78
CA ALA A 75 1.09 8.60 4.71
C ALA A 75 0.49 7.96 3.45
N VAL A 76 1.01 6.81 3.01
CA VAL A 76 0.49 6.03 1.88
C VAL A 76 -0.95 5.61 2.13
N PHE A 77 -1.27 5.12 3.33
CA PHE A 77 -2.63 4.74 3.69
C PHE A 77 -3.61 5.91 3.56
N TRP A 78 -3.29 7.07 4.15
CA TRP A 78 -4.18 8.24 4.09
C TRP A 78 -4.33 8.80 2.67
N ALA A 79 -3.25 8.81 1.88
CA ALA A 79 -3.30 9.24 0.48
C ALA A 79 -4.15 8.30 -0.39
N VAL A 80 -3.99 6.97 -0.26
CA VAL A 80 -4.84 6.00 -0.95
C VAL A 80 -6.29 6.16 -0.52
N LYS A 81 -6.55 6.29 0.78
CA LYS A 81 -7.92 6.47 1.30
C LYS A 81 -8.59 7.72 0.72
N HIS A 82 -7.85 8.79 0.48
CA HIS A 82 -8.38 9.98 -0.21
C HIS A 82 -8.73 9.67 -1.67
N VAL A 83 -7.86 8.97 -2.40
CA VAL A 83 -8.10 8.59 -3.80
C VAL A 83 -9.28 7.63 -3.94
N THR A 84 -9.48 6.73 -2.98
CA THR A 84 -10.52 5.70 -3.02
C THR A 84 -11.76 6.03 -2.19
N ARG A 85 -11.98 7.31 -1.87
CA ARG A 85 -13.15 7.75 -1.11
C ARG A 85 -14.44 7.61 -1.93
#